data_AF-A0A3Q9S8M0-F1
#
_entry.id   AF-A0A3Q9S8M0-F1
#
_cell.length_a   1.000
_cell.length_b   1.000
_cell.length_c   1.000
_cell.angle_alpha   90.00
_cell.angle_beta   90.00
_cell.angle_gamma   90.00
#
_symmetry.space_group_name_H-M   'P 1'
#
loop_
_entity.id
_entity.type
_entity.pdbx_description
1 polymer ?
#
loop_
_entity_poly.entity_id
_entity_poly.type
_entity_poly.pdbx_seq_one_letter_code
_entity_poly.pdbx_strand_id
1 'polypeptide(L)'
;MVSITRYAAVSTTLYLAFLFIPYFLKKEQFEMYVITIFTGFFITIIYSIVLYLGLSAILFTIDKLLGIKILGKIYYYTWLFVVFIFSLLYFLSGIPISHEEISIKFYPKLLRILLLYIVMPLLTAYTIILYIFLRK
;
A
#
# COMPACT_ATOMS: atom_id res chain seq x y z
N MET A 1 -13.64 -7.63 -29.87
CA MET A 1 -12.31 -7.83 -29.26
C MET A 1 -11.33 -6.69 -29.54
N VAL A 2 -11.35 -6.03 -30.71
CA VAL A 2 -10.42 -4.93 -31.08
C VAL A 2 -10.53 -3.67 -30.20
N SER A 3 -11.72 -3.35 -29.67
CA SER A 3 -11.91 -2.17 -28.81
C SER A 3 -11.23 -2.27 -27.45
N ILE A 4 -11.18 -3.46 -26.84
CA ILE A 4 -10.45 -3.70 -25.58
C ILE A 4 -8.95 -3.44 -25.78
N THR A 5 -8.40 -3.91 -26.91
CA THR A 5 -6.98 -3.80 -27.22
C THR A 5 -6.57 -2.36 -27.47
N ARG A 6 -7.41 -1.58 -28.19
CA ARG A 6 -7.19 -0.14 -28.39
C ARG A 6 -7.27 0.64 -27.08
N TYR A 7 -8.25 0.33 -26.23
CA TYR A 7 -8.39 1.00 -24.94
C TYR A 7 -7.19 0.73 -24.02
N ALA A 8 -6.75 -0.53 -23.94
CA ALA A 8 -5.54 -0.90 -23.22
C ALA A 8 -4.30 -0.19 -23.75
N ALA A 9 -4.10 -0.15 -25.07
CA ALA A 9 -2.96 0.51 -25.70
C ALA A 9 -2.93 2.03 -25.43
N VAL A 10 -4.08 2.70 -25.52
CA VAL A 10 -4.20 4.14 -25.22
C VAL A 10 -3.96 4.40 -23.73
N SER A 11 -4.52 3.57 -22.84
CA SER A 11 -4.32 3.74 -21.40
C SER A 11 -2.86 3.53 -21.00
N THR A 12 -2.20 2.49 -21.52
CA THR A 12 -0.77 2.25 -21.32
C THR A 12 0.08 3.41 -21.85
N THR A 13 -0.26 3.95 -23.02
CA THR A 13 0.42 5.12 -23.59
C THR A 13 0.24 6.35 -22.70
N LEU A 14 -0.95 6.56 -22.14
CA LEU A 14 -1.21 7.66 -21.21
C LEU A 14 -0.44 7.50 -19.89
N TYR A 15 -0.37 6.29 -19.34
CA TYR A 15 0.42 6.02 -18.13
C TYR A 15 1.92 6.23 -18.38
N LEU A 16 2.42 5.80 -19.54
CA LEU A 16 3.79 6.07 -19.98
C LEU A 16 4.01 7.57 -20.19
N ALA A 17 3.07 8.30 -20.81
CA ALA A 17 3.16 9.74 -20.99
C ALA A 17 3.13 10.50 -19.66
N PHE A 18 2.38 10.01 -18.66
CA PHE A 18 2.35 10.58 -17.31
C PHE A 18 3.71 10.44 -16.60
N LEU A 19 4.43 9.35 -16.85
CA LEU A 19 5.83 9.18 -16.41
C LEU A 19 6.78 10.23 -17.04
N PHE A 20 6.44 10.79 -18.21
CA PHE A 20 7.20 11.86 -18.87
C PHE A 20 6.78 13.28 -18.45
N ILE A 21 5.69 13.48 -17.70
CA ILE A 21 5.33 14.81 -17.17
C ILE A 21 6.45 15.42 -16.29
N PRO A 22 7.11 14.69 -15.37
CA PRO A 22 8.23 15.23 -14.61
C PRO A 22 9.51 15.50 -15.43
N TYR A 23 9.60 14.99 -16.67
CA TYR A 23 10.73 15.24 -17.58
C TYR A 23 10.84 16.72 -17.99
N PHE A 24 9.70 17.43 -18.08
CA PHE A 24 9.68 18.84 -18.47
C PHE A 24 10.08 19.81 -17.33
N LEU A 25 10.21 19.34 -16.09
CA LEU A 25 10.40 20.21 -14.91
C LEU A 25 11.87 20.52 -14.56
N LYS A 26 12.86 20.19 -15.41
CA LYS A 26 14.30 20.55 -15.23
C LYS A 26 14.78 20.41 -13.78
N LYS A 27 14.96 19.18 -13.30
CA LYS A 27 15.75 18.91 -12.10
C LYS A 27 16.99 18.14 -12.48
N GLU A 28 18.15 18.61 -12.03
CA GLU A 28 19.49 18.01 -12.20
C GLU A 28 19.62 16.59 -11.60
N GLN A 29 18.52 15.96 -11.18
CA GLN A 29 18.45 14.66 -10.52
C GLN A 29 17.21 13.85 -10.98
N PHE A 30 16.85 13.91 -12.26
CA PHE A 30 15.72 13.16 -12.83
C PHE A 30 15.81 11.65 -12.58
N GLU A 31 17.02 11.08 -12.73
CA GLU A 31 17.28 9.65 -12.48
C GLU A 31 16.90 9.24 -11.05
N MET A 32 17.32 10.03 -10.07
CA MET A 32 17.02 9.79 -8.65
C MET A 32 15.52 9.93 -8.34
N TYR A 33 14.82 10.83 -9.03
CA TYR A 33 13.38 11.00 -8.89
C TYR A 33 12.60 9.79 -9.43
N VAL A 34 12.94 9.30 -10.63
CA VAL A 34 12.32 8.11 -11.22
C VAL A 34 12.58 6.87 -10.36
N ILE A 35 13.81 6.69 -9.87
CA ILE A 35 14.16 5.58 -8.96
C ILE A 35 13.34 5.67 -7.67
N THR A 36 13.15 6.87 -7.11
CA THR A 36 12.37 7.07 -5.88
C THR A 36 10.90 6.73 -6.08
N ILE A 37 10.27 7.19 -7.16
CA ILE A 37 8.87 6.85 -7.48
C ILE A 37 8.71 5.35 -7.68
N PHE A 38 9.59 4.74 -8.48
CA PHE A 38 9.53 3.32 -8.75
C PHE A 38 9.68 2.51 -7.47
N THR A 39 10.68 2.84 -6.64
CA THR A 39 10.88 2.20 -5.33
C THR A 39 9.65 2.39 -4.43
N GLY A 40 9.09 3.60 -4.37
CA GLY A 40 7.86 3.92 -3.63
C GLY A 40 6.67 3.07 -4.06
N PHE A 41 6.54 2.78 -5.36
CA PHE A 41 5.50 1.89 -5.89
C PHE A 41 5.64 0.46 -5.36
N PHE A 42 6.84 -0.12 -5.40
CA PHE A 42 7.09 -1.47 -4.85
C PHE A 42 6.83 -1.53 -3.34
N ILE A 43 7.28 -0.52 -2.59
CA ILE A 43 7.04 -0.44 -1.15
C ILE A 43 5.54 -0.42 -0.85
N THR A 44 4.79 0.40 -1.59
CA THR A 44 3.33 0.51 -1.44
C THR A 44 2.65 -0.83 -1.65
N ILE A 45 3.06 -1.60 -2.67
CA ILE A 45 2.53 -2.94 -2.94
C ILE A 45 2.79 -3.86 -1.75
N ILE A 46 4.03 -3.93 -1.28
CA ILE A 46 4.41 -4.78 -0.14
C ILE A 46 3.58 -4.40 1.09
N TYR A 47 3.43 -3.11 1.37
CA TYR A 47 2.71 -2.60 2.53
C TYR A 47 1.22 -2.92 2.46
N SER A 48 0.63 -2.78 1.28
CA SER A 48 -0.77 -3.11 1.03
C SER A 48 -1.03 -4.61 1.23
N ILE A 49 -0.13 -5.48 0.75
CA ILE A 49 -0.24 -6.93 0.97
C ILE A 49 -0.17 -7.26 2.45
N VAL A 50 0.83 -6.74 3.17
CA VAL A 50 0.99 -7.00 4.61
C VAL A 50 -0.20 -6.47 5.41
N LEU A 51 -0.69 -5.27 5.08
CA LEU A 51 -1.86 -4.67 5.73
C LEU A 51 -3.11 -5.53 5.51
N TYR A 52 -3.37 -5.97 4.28
CA TYR A 52 -4.52 -6.80 3.96
C TYR A 52 -4.46 -8.17 4.66
N LEU A 53 -3.29 -8.80 4.69
CA LEU A 53 -3.11 -10.08 5.40
C LEU A 53 -3.37 -9.92 6.89
N GLY A 54 -2.88 -8.83 7.51
CA GLY A 54 -3.14 -8.54 8.92
C GLY A 54 -4.63 -8.29 9.22
N LEU A 55 -5.30 -7.49 8.39
CA LEU A 55 -6.74 -7.24 8.53
C LEU A 55 -7.55 -8.53 8.33
N SER A 56 -7.16 -9.36 7.35
CA SER A 56 -7.79 -10.65 7.11
C SER A 56 -7.60 -11.61 8.28
N ALA A 57 -6.42 -11.62 8.92
CA ALA A 57 -6.17 -12.40 10.12
C ALA A 57 -7.04 -11.93 11.30
N ILE A 58 -7.21 -10.62 11.47
CA ILE A 58 -8.11 -10.03 12.48
C ILE A 58 -9.56 -10.49 12.24
N LEU A 59 -10.06 -10.35 11.02
CA LEU A 59 -11.41 -10.78 10.65
C LEU A 59 -11.59 -12.30 10.87
N PHE A 60 -10.58 -13.09 10.51
CA PHE A 60 -10.60 -14.53 10.70
C PHE A 60 -10.68 -14.91 12.18
N THR A 61 -9.92 -14.24 13.04
CA THR A 61 -9.98 -14.46 14.48
C THR A 61 -11.34 -14.07 15.05
N ILE A 62 -11.94 -12.98 14.58
CA ILE A 62 -13.29 -12.61 15.01
C ILE A 62 -14.32 -13.68 14.59
N ASP A 63 -14.22 -14.20 13.37
CA ASP A 63 -15.11 -15.27 12.88
C ASP A 63 -14.96 -16.56 13.68
N LYS A 64 -13.72 -17.01 13.89
CA LYS A 64 -13.43 -18.31 14.52
C LYS A 64 -13.45 -18.30 16.04
N LEU A 65 -12.84 -17.31 16.69
CA LEU A 65 -12.74 -17.26 18.16
C LEU A 65 -13.98 -16.62 18.79
N LEU A 66 -14.44 -15.48 18.28
CA LEU A 66 -15.58 -14.78 18.88
C LEU A 66 -16.94 -15.38 18.48
N GLY A 67 -16.98 -16.18 17.41
CA GLY A 67 -18.19 -16.81 16.88
C GLY A 67 -19.09 -15.86 16.09
N ILE A 68 -18.56 -14.71 15.67
CA ILE A 68 -19.30 -13.70 14.90
C ILE A 68 -19.13 -14.03 13.42
N LYS A 69 -20.18 -14.57 12.77
CA LYS A 69 -20.12 -14.95 11.36
C LYS A 69 -19.76 -13.77 10.46
N ILE A 70 -18.53 -13.76 9.94
CA ILE A 70 -18.08 -12.75 8.97
C ILE A 70 -18.39 -13.23 7.55
N LEU A 71 -19.21 -12.47 6.84
CA LEU A 71 -19.52 -12.72 5.43
C LEU A 71 -18.26 -12.54 4.56
N GLY A 72 -18.05 -13.43 3.59
CA GLY A 72 -16.94 -13.32 2.62
C GLY A 72 -16.87 -11.98 1.87
N LYS A 73 -18.02 -11.30 1.72
CA LYS A 73 -18.09 -9.95 1.14
C LYS A 73 -17.26 -8.92 1.92
N ILE A 74 -17.13 -9.08 3.24
CA ILE A 74 -16.37 -8.15 4.09
C ILE A 74 -14.88 -8.24 3.73
N TYR A 75 -14.32 -9.45 3.57
CA TYR A 75 -12.94 -9.64 3.11
C TYR A 75 -12.69 -8.96 1.76
N TYR A 76 -13.64 -9.09 0.84
CA TYR A 76 -13.56 -8.42 -0.47
C TYR A 76 -13.61 -6.89 -0.36
N TYR A 77 -14.48 -6.33 0.48
CA TYR A 77 -14.51 -4.89 0.72
C TYR A 77 -13.23 -4.38 1.40
N THR A 78 -12.66 -5.15 2.34
CA THR A 78 -11.36 -4.84 2.95
C THR A 78 -10.24 -4.86 1.91
N TRP A 79 -10.24 -5.83 0.99
CA TRP A 79 -9.30 -5.86 -0.13
C TRP A 79 -9.41 -4.60 -0.99
N LEU A 80 -10.63 -4.23 -1.40
CA LEU A 80 -10.86 -3.02 -2.19
C LEU A 80 -10.41 -1.76 -1.44
N PHE A 81 -10.71 -1.65 -0.15
CA PHE A 81 -10.28 -0.52 0.66
C PHE A 81 -8.75 -0.39 0.68
N VAL A 82 -8.03 -1.50 0.89
CA VAL A 82 -6.58 -1.50 0.93
C VAL A 82 -5.98 -1.14 -0.44
N VAL A 83 -6.49 -1.72 -1.53
CA VAL A 83 -5.97 -1.49 -2.89
C VAL A 83 -6.29 -0.09 -3.41
N PHE A 84 -7.50 0.42 -3.19
CA PHE A 84 -7.91 1.69 -3.77
C PHE A 84 -7.61 2.89 -2.88
N ILE A 85 -7.83 2.78 -1.57
CA ILE A 85 -7.70 3.92 -0.65
C ILE A 85 -6.30 3.93 -0.06
N PHE A 86 -5.89 2.85 0.61
CA PHE A 86 -4.60 2.82 1.30
C PHE A 86 -3.42 2.90 0.32
N SER A 87 -3.40 2.06 -0.72
CA SER A 87 -2.31 2.07 -1.71
C SER A 87 -2.17 3.43 -2.38
N LEU A 88 -3.27 4.07 -2.76
CA LEU A 88 -3.23 5.37 -3.43
C LEU A 88 -2.70 6.46 -2.49
N LEU A 89 -3.25 6.56 -1.28
CA LEU A 89 -2.83 7.56 -0.30
C LEU A 89 -1.38 7.38 0.14
N TYR A 90 -0.96 6.13 0.37
CA TYR A 90 0.41 5.83 0.78
C TYR A 90 1.41 6.11 -0.34
N PHE A 91 1.10 5.71 -1.58
CA PHE A 91 1.95 6.01 -2.73
C PHE A 91 2.12 7.52 -2.95
N LEU A 92 1.02 8.28 -2.83
CA LEU A 92 1.06 9.74 -2.97
C LEU A 92 1.89 10.41 -1.86
N SER A 93 1.82 9.89 -0.63
CA SER A 93 2.65 10.33 0.50
C SER A 93 4.14 10.07 0.30
N GLY A 94 4.49 9.06 -0.52
CA GLY A 94 5.87 8.73 -0.86
C GLY A 94 6.52 9.63 -1.92
N ILE A 95 5.80 10.57 -2.52
CA ILE A 95 6.33 11.46 -3.56
C ILE A 95 7.18 12.55 -2.90
N PRO A 96 8.50 12.63 -3.17
CA PRO A 96 9.37 13.61 -2.52
C PRO A 96 9.00 15.03 -2.98
N ILE A 97 8.61 15.88 -2.03
CA ILE A 97 8.38 17.30 -2.24
C ILE A 97 9.76 17.96 -2.39
N SER A 98 9.86 18.94 -3.27
CA SER A 98 11.08 19.49 -3.90
C SER A 98 12.27 19.92 -3.00
N HIS A 99 12.22 19.80 -1.68
CA HIS A 99 13.17 20.40 -0.74
C HIS A 99 13.77 19.43 0.30
N GLU A 100 13.58 18.11 0.18
CA GLU A 100 14.27 17.17 1.07
C GLU A 100 15.50 16.57 0.38
N GLU A 101 16.67 16.83 0.98
CA GLU A 101 17.93 16.18 0.64
C GLU A 101 17.76 14.66 0.66
N ILE A 102 17.97 14.02 -0.49
CA ILE A 102 17.82 12.58 -0.68
C ILE A 102 18.99 11.89 0.04
N SER A 103 18.88 11.74 1.36
CA SER A 103 19.89 11.03 2.14
C SER A 103 19.76 9.52 1.96
N ILE A 104 20.88 8.86 1.64
CA ILE A 104 21.04 7.47 1.17
C ILE A 104 20.78 6.42 2.30
N LYS A 105 20.01 6.75 3.34
CA LYS A 105 19.64 5.83 4.44
C LYS A 105 18.25 5.19 4.22
N PHE A 106 17.96 4.74 3.00
CA PHE A 106 16.63 4.23 2.63
C PHE A 106 16.26 2.89 3.30
N TYR A 107 17.22 1.99 3.48
CA TYR A 107 16.95 0.62 3.94
C TYR A 107 16.34 0.51 5.36
N PRO A 108 16.83 1.22 6.41
CA PRO A 108 16.20 1.15 7.73
C PRO A 108 14.88 1.91 7.82
N LYS A 109 14.65 2.94 6.98
CA LYS A 109 13.44 3.77 7.07
C LYS A 109 12.20 3.00 6.60
N LEU A 110 12.32 2.21 5.55
CA LEU A 110 11.24 1.38 5.01
C LEU A 110 10.80 0.33 6.03
N LEU A 111 11.71 -0.56 6.42
CA LEU A 111 11.37 -1.63 7.35
C LEU A 111 10.83 -1.08 8.68
N ARG A 112 11.37 0.06 9.15
CA ARG A 112 10.85 0.79 10.31
C ARG A 112 9.39 1.21 10.11
N ILE A 113 9.02 1.79 8.97
CA ILE A 113 7.64 2.21 8.72
C ILE A 113 6.71 1.00 8.66
N LEU A 114 7.07 -0.04 7.92
CA LEU A 114 6.30 -1.27 7.82
C LEU A 114 6.02 -1.86 9.21
N LEU A 115 7.08 -2.07 9.99
CA LEU A 115 6.97 -2.73 11.28
C LEU A 115 6.22 -1.87 12.30
N LEU A 116 6.60 -0.60 12.46
CA LEU A 116 6.06 0.25 13.53
C LEU A 116 4.67 0.82 13.23
N TYR A 117 4.34 1.08 11.96
CA TYR A 117 3.10 1.77 11.61
C TYR A 117 2.04 0.87 10.99
N ILE A 118 2.43 -0.30 10.45
CA ILE A 118 1.47 -1.26 9.88
C ILE A 118 1.38 -2.49 10.76
N VAL A 119 2.50 -3.18 10.99
CA VAL A 119 2.50 -4.48 11.70
C VAL A 119 2.16 -4.31 13.19
N MET A 120 2.75 -3.33 13.87
CA MET A 120 2.50 -3.09 15.29
C MET A 120 1.02 -2.83 15.60
N PRO A 121 0.32 -1.88 14.93
CA PRO A 121 -1.11 -1.68 15.17
C PRO A 121 -1.97 -2.92 14.89
N LEU A 122 -1.65 -3.68 13.83
CA LEU A 122 -2.33 -4.93 13.51
C LEU A 122 -2.16 -5.97 14.63
N LEU A 123 -0.93 -6.15 15.11
CA LEU A 123 -0.63 -7.06 16.21
C LEU A 123 -1.35 -6.64 17.49
N THR A 124 -1.39 -5.34 17.80
CA THR A 124 -2.13 -4.81 18.95
C THR A 124 -3.61 -5.16 18.85
N ALA A 125 -4.25 -4.88 17.71
CA ALA A 125 -5.66 -5.21 17.49
C ALA A 125 -5.94 -6.71 17.62
N TYR A 126 -5.11 -7.55 17.00
CA TYR A 126 -5.20 -9.00 17.11
C TYR A 126 -5.08 -9.48 18.56
N THR A 127 -4.10 -8.95 19.29
CA THR A 127 -3.83 -9.31 20.68
C THR A 127 -5.00 -8.92 21.58
N ILE A 128 -5.60 -7.74 21.38
CA ILE A 128 -6.79 -7.30 22.11
C ILE A 128 -7.95 -8.29 21.91
N ILE A 129 -8.20 -8.71 20.67
CA ILE A 129 -9.26 -9.69 20.36
C ILE A 129 -8.99 -11.02 21.08
N LEU A 130 -7.73 -11.47 21.06
CA LEU A 130 -7.33 -12.69 21.75
C LEU A 130 -7.55 -12.59 23.26
N TYR A 131 -7.22 -11.45 23.89
CA TYR A 131 -7.48 -11.21 25.32
C TYR A 131 -8.98 -11.20 25.64
N ILE A 132 -9.81 -10.61 24.78
CA ILE A 132 -11.27 -10.63 24.97
C ILE A 132 -11.79 -12.06 24.91
N PHE A 133 -11.28 -12.87 23.98
CA PHE A 133 -11.63 -14.29 23.90
C PHE A 133 -11.20 -15.07 25.13
N LEU A 134 -9.97 -14.89 25.62
CA LEU A 134 -9.47 -15.57 26.82
C LEU A 134 -10.26 -15.21 28.09
N ARG A 135 -10.86 -14.01 28.12
CA ARG A 135 -11.72 -13.57 29.23
C ARG A 135 -13.14 -14.16 29.16
N LYS A 136 -13.60 -14.55 27.96
CA LYS A 136 -14.93 -15.12 27.73
C LYS A 136 -14.95 -16.60 28.12
#